data_AF-A0A7C2WCM0-F1
#
_entry.id   AF-A0A7C2WCM0-F1
#
_cell.length_a   1.000
_cell.length_b   1.000
_cell.length_c   1.000
_cell.angle_alpha   90.00
_cell.angle_beta   90.00
_cell.angle_gamma   90.00
#
_symmetry.space_group_name_H-M   'P 1'
#
loop_
_entity.id
_entity.type
_entity.pdbx_description
1 polymer ?
#
loop_
_entity_poly.entity_id
_entity_poly.type
_entity_poly.pdbx_seq_one_letter_code
_entity_poly.pdbx_strand_id
1 'polypeptide(L)'
;MGSGILADLDQTYRFRHINDRPGADGRNRYSRAFVQRVKEIVDRYGDRLGAIEILNEPNANQILHWETLGQEKAVNPEIYGRIAVDLYETVKPAHPSVQFVAGSLLHDRESGQTDHLDWLRAVYESTAVRDYVQRTGRYPWDGISIHPYNLPPEETLADLRRLRALQTEFGDTSGVWVTEIGYPAAPPEWSVSGIMDPTQQEIQQAEFLREVYTKLRDETPFVDRVFWFKYEDFGDGHDYANWGLVRLRDSAFRYGREATPWPRKPAYMVYQSLARPEMLPTAPVPPPPDAGSDVWYFPETGHTLRGPFLRYWLDHGGLALFGYPKTEVFFVAGRAVQYFERARFEYWPEFRGTPYEVQLGLLGWYV
;
A
#
# COMPACT_ATOMS: atom_id res chain seq x y z
N MET A 1 -6.59 16.19 11.10
CA MET A 1 -6.23 14.88 11.67
C MET A 1 -7.13 14.63 12.86
N GLY A 2 -7.67 13.41 13.02
CA GLY A 2 -8.53 13.07 14.17
C GLY A 2 -7.77 13.25 15.50
N SER A 3 -8.48 13.47 16.60
CA SER A 3 -7.85 13.63 17.92
C SER A 3 -7.46 12.29 18.57
N GLY A 4 -7.70 11.19 17.86
CA GLY A 4 -7.40 9.83 18.26
C GLY A 4 -8.64 9.10 18.79
N ILE A 5 -8.58 7.77 18.85
CA ILE A 5 -9.74 6.90 19.15
C ILE A 5 -10.40 7.14 20.53
N LEU A 6 -9.73 7.87 21.42
CA LEU A 6 -10.24 8.28 22.73
C LEU A 6 -10.74 9.73 22.74
N ALA A 7 -9.92 10.69 22.31
CA ALA A 7 -10.27 12.11 22.38
C ALA A 7 -11.44 12.49 21.45
N ASP A 8 -11.67 11.69 20.39
CA ASP A 8 -12.86 11.84 19.54
C ASP A 8 -14.17 11.49 20.28
N LEU A 9 -14.09 10.75 21.40
CA LEU A 9 -15.22 10.42 22.27
C LEU A 9 -15.29 11.30 23.52
N ASP A 10 -14.13 11.56 24.14
CA ASP A 10 -14.01 12.37 25.36
C ASP A 10 -12.68 13.15 25.34
N GLN A 11 -12.79 14.47 25.21
CA GLN A 11 -11.64 15.37 25.14
C GLN A 11 -10.77 15.41 26.40
N THR A 12 -11.16 14.76 27.51
CA THR A 12 -10.28 14.58 28.67
C THR A 12 -9.22 13.48 28.44
N TYR A 13 -9.30 12.74 27.34
CA TYR A 13 -8.32 11.73 26.91
C TYR A 13 -7.48 12.20 25.71
N ARG A 14 -7.02 13.47 25.77
CA ARG A 14 -6.03 14.01 24.84
C ARG A 14 -4.77 13.14 24.82
N PHE A 15 -4.17 12.98 23.65
CA PHE A 15 -3.00 12.13 23.46
C PHE A 15 -1.80 12.56 24.30
N ARG A 16 -1.65 13.86 24.60
CA ARG A 16 -0.62 14.36 25.53
C ARG A 16 -0.57 13.67 26.89
N HIS A 17 -1.65 13.02 27.32
CA HIS A 17 -1.71 12.29 28.60
C HIS A 17 -1.14 10.88 28.53
N ILE A 18 -0.72 10.40 27.35
CA ILE A 18 -0.17 9.05 27.19
C ILE A 18 1.07 8.84 28.04
N ASN A 19 1.89 9.88 28.22
CA ASN A 19 3.14 9.83 28.97
C ASN A 19 3.01 10.26 30.44
N ASP A 20 1.79 10.51 30.93
CA ASP A 20 1.55 10.83 32.34
C ASP A 20 2.14 9.73 33.24
N ARG A 21 2.71 10.15 34.38
CA ARG A 21 3.40 9.25 35.31
C ARG A 21 2.53 8.02 35.64
N PRO A 22 3.00 6.79 35.39
CA PRO A 22 2.25 5.60 35.70
C PRO A 22 2.16 5.34 37.21
N GLY A 23 1.13 4.60 37.62
CA GLY A 23 1.03 4.02 38.96
C GLY A 23 2.01 2.86 39.16
N ALA A 24 1.94 2.22 40.33
CA ALA A 24 2.81 1.10 40.70
C ALA A 24 2.65 -0.13 39.79
N ASP A 25 1.53 -0.25 39.09
CA ASP A 25 1.26 -1.32 38.13
C ASP A 25 1.68 -0.98 36.68
N GLY A 26 2.43 0.11 36.49
CA GLY A 26 2.95 0.54 35.19
C GLY A 26 1.92 1.23 34.29
N ARG A 27 0.69 1.46 34.76
CA ARG A 27 -0.40 2.03 33.96
C ARG A 27 -0.78 3.43 34.43
N ASN A 28 -1.17 4.30 33.51
CA ASN A 28 -1.77 5.60 33.80
C ASN A 28 -3.25 5.63 33.35
N ARG A 29 -3.93 6.77 33.51
CA ARG A 29 -5.34 6.91 33.13
C ARG A 29 -5.54 6.71 31.62
N TYR A 30 -4.62 7.21 30.80
CA TYR A 30 -4.71 7.12 29.34
C TYR A 30 -4.52 5.68 28.86
N SER A 31 -3.46 4.99 29.30
CA SER A 31 -3.14 3.63 28.86
C SER A 31 -4.26 2.63 29.19
N ARG A 32 -4.89 2.74 30.36
CA ARG A 32 -6.07 1.94 30.71
C ARG A 32 -7.25 2.19 29.78
N ALA A 33 -7.55 3.45 29.50
CA ALA A 33 -8.65 3.80 28.61
C ALA A 33 -8.38 3.35 27.17
N PHE A 34 -7.12 3.45 26.72
CA PHE A 34 -6.71 2.98 25.40
C PHE A 34 -6.92 1.47 25.26
N VAL A 35 -6.41 0.67 26.20
CA VAL A 35 -6.59 -0.80 26.21
C VAL A 35 -8.07 -1.16 26.22
N GLN A 36 -8.86 -0.50 27.06
CA GLN A 36 -10.31 -0.71 27.14
C GLN A 36 -11.00 -0.37 25.81
N ARG A 37 -10.62 0.73 25.17
CA ARG A 37 -11.20 1.14 23.89
C ARG A 37 -10.85 0.17 22.75
N VAL A 38 -9.60 -0.30 22.70
CA VAL A 38 -9.20 -1.34 21.75
C VAL A 38 -10.00 -2.61 22.01
N LYS A 39 -10.16 -3.03 23.27
CA LYS A 39 -11.00 -4.17 23.64
C LYS A 39 -12.43 -4.03 23.12
N GLU A 40 -13.08 -2.88 23.30
CA GLU A 40 -14.43 -2.63 22.79
C GLU A 40 -14.53 -2.77 21.26
N ILE A 41 -13.52 -2.28 20.53
CA ILE A 41 -13.45 -2.40 19.06
C ILE A 41 -13.29 -3.86 18.68
N VAL A 42 -12.35 -4.59 19.29
CA VAL A 42 -12.10 -6.00 18.96
C VAL A 42 -13.28 -6.88 19.37
N ASP A 43 -13.88 -6.68 20.55
CA ASP A 43 -15.09 -7.40 20.97
C ASP A 43 -16.26 -7.18 20.00
N ARG A 44 -16.36 -5.99 19.40
CA ARG A 44 -17.42 -5.66 18.44
C ARG A 44 -17.22 -6.30 17.07
N TYR A 45 -15.99 -6.29 16.55
CA TYR A 45 -15.72 -6.68 15.16
C TYR A 45 -15.10 -8.08 15.03
N GLY A 46 -14.45 -8.58 16.08
CA GLY A 46 -13.84 -9.91 16.16
C GLY A 46 -13.05 -10.27 14.92
N ASP A 47 -13.31 -11.45 14.37
CA ASP A 47 -12.67 -12.02 13.18
C ASP A 47 -12.84 -11.20 11.89
N ARG A 48 -13.65 -10.13 11.89
CA ARG A 48 -13.71 -9.18 10.76
C ARG A 48 -12.48 -8.28 10.71
N LEU A 49 -11.71 -8.22 11.80
CA LEU A 49 -10.44 -7.53 11.87
C LEU A 49 -9.32 -8.54 11.58
N GLY A 50 -8.51 -8.26 10.56
CA GLY A 50 -7.29 -9.04 10.33
C GLY A 50 -6.18 -8.69 11.33
N ALA A 51 -6.10 -7.42 11.74
CA ALA A 51 -5.10 -6.94 12.70
C ALA A 51 -5.51 -5.63 13.38
N ILE A 52 -4.83 -5.33 14.49
CA ILE A 52 -4.76 -4.05 15.18
C ILE A 52 -3.29 -3.63 15.22
N GLU A 53 -2.96 -2.48 14.65
CA GLU A 53 -1.67 -1.84 14.87
C GLU A 53 -1.71 -1.02 16.17
N ILE A 54 -0.75 -1.25 17.06
CA ILE A 54 -0.71 -0.65 18.39
C ILE A 54 -0.07 0.74 18.28
N LEU A 55 -0.94 1.76 18.19
CA LEU A 55 -0.58 3.17 17.96
C LEU A 55 0.06 3.40 16.59
N ASN A 56 0.10 4.68 16.18
CA ASN A 56 0.76 5.12 14.95
C ASN A 56 2.01 5.93 15.31
N GLU A 57 3.17 5.58 14.77
CA GLU A 57 4.42 6.34 14.92
C GLU A 57 4.76 6.71 16.37
N PRO A 58 4.73 5.75 17.32
CA PRO A 58 4.93 6.05 18.72
C PRO A 58 6.35 6.57 19.02
N ASN A 59 7.34 6.31 18.18
CA ASN A 59 8.69 6.87 18.34
C ASN A 59 8.77 8.37 17.96
N ALA A 60 7.77 8.89 17.25
CA ALA A 60 7.86 10.17 16.54
C ALA A 60 6.49 10.82 16.32
N ASN A 61 5.58 10.68 17.29
CA ASN A 61 4.17 10.93 17.12
C ASN A 61 3.83 12.44 17.00
N GLN A 62 3.26 12.81 15.86
CA GLN A 62 2.92 14.20 15.56
C GLN A 62 1.81 14.78 16.45
N ILE A 63 0.82 13.96 16.85
CA ILE A 63 -0.26 14.42 17.75
C ILE A 63 0.32 14.75 19.13
N LEU A 64 1.19 13.88 19.66
CA LEU A 64 1.89 14.13 20.92
C LEU A 64 2.71 15.42 20.85
N HIS A 65 3.46 15.59 19.77
CA HIS A 65 4.27 16.78 19.53
C HIS A 65 3.43 18.06 19.55
N TRP A 66 2.29 18.07 18.87
CA TRP A 66 1.43 19.25 18.84
C TRP A 66 0.72 19.52 20.16
N GLU A 67 0.14 18.50 20.80
CA GLU A 67 -0.61 18.70 22.04
C GLU A 67 0.27 19.02 23.26
N THR A 68 1.57 18.73 23.17
CA THR A 68 2.59 19.11 24.18
C THR A 68 3.39 20.35 23.79
N LEU A 69 3.00 21.06 22.72
CA LEU A 69 3.71 22.26 22.22
C LEU A 69 5.21 21.99 21.96
N GLY A 70 5.51 20.79 21.48
CA GLY A 70 6.84 20.34 21.09
C GLY A 70 7.70 19.78 22.22
N GLN A 71 7.18 19.69 23.45
CA GLN A 71 7.94 19.18 24.60
C GLN A 71 8.21 17.68 24.51
N GLU A 72 7.29 16.93 23.92
CA GLU A 72 7.42 15.49 23.73
C GLU A 72 7.22 15.14 22.26
N LYS A 73 7.81 14.04 21.82
CA LYS A 73 7.66 13.55 20.44
C LYS A 73 7.50 12.04 20.40
N ALA A 74 8.17 11.32 21.29
CA ALA A 74 8.02 9.89 21.46
C ALA A 74 7.09 9.55 22.63
N VAL A 75 6.27 8.52 22.45
CA VAL A 75 5.61 7.79 23.54
C VAL A 75 6.69 7.10 24.37
N ASN A 76 6.56 7.13 25.69
CA ASN A 76 7.48 6.46 26.60
C ASN A 76 7.49 4.94 26.34
N PRO A 77 8.65 4.33 26.03
CA PRO A 77 8.76 2.89 25.75
C PRO A 77 8.22 1.97 26.85
N GLU A 78 8.35 2.36 28.12
CA GLU A 78 7.80 1.59 29.26
C GLU A 78 6.26 1.56 29.24
N ILE A 79 5.64 2.69 28.89
CA ILE A 79 4.18 2.79 28.79
C ILE A 79 3.69 2.03 27.55
N TYR A 80 4.38 2.16 26.43
CA TYR A 80 4.07 1.40 25.20
C TYR A 80 4.14 -0.11 25.44
N GLY A 81 5.24 -0.58 26.05
CA GLY A 81 5.42 -1.99 26.42
C GLY A 81 4.30 -2.49 27.33
N ARG A 82 3.90 -1.71 28.33
CA ARG A 82 2.77 -2.06 29.20
C ARG A 82 1.44 -2.13 28.45
N ILE A 83 1.17 -1.22 27.50
CA ILE A 83 -0.03 -1.27 26.64
C ILE A 83 -0.05 -2.56 25.81
N ALA A 84 1.07 -2.91 25.16
CA ALA A 84 1.15 -4.13 24.35
C ALA A 84 0.88 -5.39 25.18
N VAL A 85 1.50 -5.49 26.37
CA VAL A 85 1.26 -6.62 27.28
C VAL A 85 -0.18 -6.65 27.77
N ASP A 86 -0.78 -5.50 28.13
CA ASP A 86 -2.18 -5.44 28.54
C ASP A 86 -3.14 -5.94 27.46
N LEU A 87 -2.92 -5.57 26.20
CA LEU A 87 -3.71 -6.07 25.07
C LEU A 87 -3.57 -7.58 24.91
N TYR A 88 -2.35 -8.11 25.04
CA TYR A 88 -2.10 -9.55 24.97
C TYR A 88 -2.69 -10.34 26.12
N GLU A 89 -2.74 -9.78 27.32
CA GLU A 89 -3.28 -10.47 28.49
C GLU A 89 -4.80 -10.39 28.55
N THR A 90 -5.40 -9.29 28.06
CA THR A 90 -6.83 -9.01 28.26
C THR A 90 -7.70 -9.14 27.01
N VAL A 91 -7.11 -9.04 25.82
CA VAL A 91 -7.86 -9.05 24.55
C VAL A 91 -7.51 -10.26 23.68
N LYS A 92 -6.22 -10.52 23.46
CA LYS A 92 -5.75 -11.63 22.61
C LYS A 92 -6.36 -13.01 22.94
N PRO A 93 -6.55 -13.42 24.22
CA PRO A 93 -7.09 -14.74 24.53
C PRO A 93 -8.54 -14.95 24.06
N ALA A 94 -9.32 -13.87 24.01
CA ALA A 94 -10.70 -13.90 23.51
C ALA A 94 -10.77 -13.82 21.98
N HIS A 95 -9.74 -13.26 21.33
CA HIS A 95 -9.69 -13.02 19.89
C HIS A 95 -8.35 -13.49 19.29
N PRO A 96 -8.06 -14.81 19.32
CA PRO A 96 -6.74 -15.33 18.95
C PRO A 96 -6.38 -15.14 17.46
N SER A 97 -7.39 -14.99 16.60
CA SER A 97 -7.30 -14.74 15.16
C SER A 97 -6.85 -13.31 14.81
N VAL A 98 -7.19 -12.32 15.65
CA VAL A 98 -6.87 -10.92 15.41
C VAL A 98 -5.39 -10.70 15.72
N GLN A 99 -4.62 -10.26 14.72
CA GLN A 99 -3.20 -9.99 14.93
C GLN A 99 -2.99 -8.66 15.66
N PHE A 100 -2.06 -8.59 16.59
CA PHE A 100 -1.64 -7.34 17.24
C PHE A 100 -0.23 -6.99 16.78
N VAL A 101 -0.11 -5.91 16.02
CA VAL A 101 1.15 -5.48 15.39
C VAL A 101 1.70 -4.32 16.21
N ALA A 102 2.87 -4.51 16.81
CA ALA A 102 3.56 -3.44 17.53
C ALA A 102 4.48 -2.66 16.57
N GLY A 103 5.04 -1.55 17.02
CA GLY A 103 5.85 -0.68 16.18
C GLY A 103 5.02 0.46 15.60
N SER A 104 4.75 0.41 14.29
CA SER A 104 4.43 1.57 13.44
C SER A 104 5.59 2.56 13.46
N LEU A 105 6.82 2.04 13.33
CA LEU A 105 8.04 2.82 13.55
C LEU A 105 8.26 3.82 12.42
N LEU A 106 8.21 5.13 12.70
CA LEU A 106 8.56 6.13 11.69
C LEU A 106 10.07 6.19 11.53
N HIS A 107 10.54 5.92 10.31
CA HIS A 107 11.85 6.37 9.87
C HIS A 107 11.65 7.36 8.72
N ASP A 108 11.93 8.64 9.00
CA ASP A 108 11.86 9.69 8.00
C ASP A 108 13.19 10.44 7.93
N ARG A 109 13.86 10.24 6.78
CA ARG A 109 15.16 10.85 6.50
C ARG A 109 15.09 12.37 6.36
N GLU A 110 14.01 12.91 5.82
CA GLU A 110 13.90 14.36 5.57
C GLU A 110 13.66 15.15 6.85
N SER A 111 12.81 14.65 7.75
CA SER A 111 12.62 15.27 9.07
C SER A 111 13.71 14.89 10.09
N GLY A 112 14.66 14.03 9.71
CA GLY A 112 15.77 13.57 10.57
C GLY A 112 15.37 12.56 11.64
N GLN A 113 14.15 12.00 11.58
CA GLN A 113 13.64 11.03 12.54
C GLN A 113 14.14 9.63 12.19
N THR A 114 15.32 9.29 12.71
CA THR A 114 16.05 8.07 12.34
C THR A 114 16.35 7.14 13.54
N ASP A 115 15.98 7.53 14.75
CA ASP A 115 16.21 6.83 16.03
C ASP A 115 15.18 5.73 16.35
N HIS A 116 14.35 5.36 15.39
CA HIS A 116 13.26 4.40 15.54
C HIS A 116 13.67 3.03 16.12
N LEU A 117 14.88 2.54 15.80
CA LEU A 117 15.41 1.28 16.35
C LEU A 117 15.86 1.40 17.81
N ASP A 118 16.38 2.57 18.22
CA ASP A 118 16.73 2.81 19.62
C ASP A 118 15.47 2.88 20.48
N TRP A 119 14.41 3.50 19.95
CA TRP A 119 13.10 3.49 20.59
C TRP A 119 12.54 2.06 20.71
N LEU A 120 12.59 1.26 19.65
CA LEU A 120 12.13 -0.13 19.69
C LEU A 120 12.95 -0.98 20.69
N ARG A 121 14.27 -0.80 20.73
CA ARG A 121 15.15 -1.44 21.73
C ARG A 121 14.68 -1.13 23.16
N ALA A 122 14.36 0.13 23.45
CA ALA A 122 13.83 0.51 24.75
C ALA A 122 12.47 -0.14 25.06
N VAL A 123 11.64 -0.43 24.05
CA VAL A 123 10.40 -1.21 24.24
C VAL A 123 10.70 -2.66 24.57
N TYR A 124 11.65 -3.31 23.87
CA TYR A 124 12.11 -4.65 24.20
C TYR A 124 12.64 -4.75 25.63
N GLU A 125 13.36 -3.71 26.08
CA GLU A 125 13.96 -3.63 27.40
C GLU A 125 12.98 -3.21 28.50
N SER A 126 11.77 -2.77 28.14
CA SER A 126 10.75 -2.35 29.10
C SER A 126 10.40 -3.45 30.09
N THR A 127 10.15 -3.05 31.33
CA THR A 127 9.90 -3.97 32.45
C THR A 127 8.74 -4.92 32.14
N ALA A 128 7.63 -4.38 31.63
CA ALA A 128 6.45 -5.18 31.32
C ALA A 128 6.70 -6.24 30.23
N VAL A 129 7.43 -5.87 29.16
CA VAL A 129 7.74 -6.80 28.05
C VAL A 129 8.68 -7.88 28.52
N ARG A 130 9.76 -7.52 29.23
CA ARG A 130 10.73 -8.49 29.76
C ARG A 130 10.07 -9.51 30.69
N ASP A 131 9.23 -9.05 31.63
CA ASP A 131 8.50 -9.92 32.54
C ASP A 131 7.54 -10.86 31.79
N TYR A 132 6.86 -10.35 30.76
CA TYR A 132 5.97 -11.15 29.92
C TYR A 132 6.73 -12.23 29.15
N VAL A 133 7.84 -11.88 28.51
CA VAL A 133 8.69 -12.83 27.77
C VAL A 133 9.29 -13.87 28.70
N GLN A 134 9.78 -13.47 29.88
CA GLN A 134 10.32 -14.40 30.87
C GLN A 134 9.27 -15.43 31.33
N ARG A 135 8.01 -15.00 31.49
CA ARG A 135 6.91 -15.86 31.93
C ARG A 135 6.33 -16.74 30.83
N THR A 136 6.29 -16.26 29.59
CA THR A 136 5.54 -16.91 28.50
C THR A 136 6.42 -17.48 27.39
N GLY A 137 7.69 -17.07 27.32
CA GLY A 137 8.61 -17.39 26.24
C GLY A 137 8.26 -16.74 24.90
N ARG A 138 7.38 -15.73 24.87
CA ARG A 138 6.91 -15.05 23.65
C ARG A 138 6.79 -13.55 23.86
N TYR A 139 6.89 -12.79 22.79
CA TYR A 139 6.63 -11.35 22.79
C TYR A 139 5.12 -11.03 22.77
N PRO A 140 4.69 -9.88 23.33
CA PRO A 140 3.29 -9.46 23.35
C PRO A 140 2.88 -8.74 22.05
N TRP A 141 3.24 -9.32 20.90
CA TRP A 141 2.85 -8.90 19.54
C TRP A 141 3.02 -10.06 18.55
N ASP A 142 2.25 -10.01 17.45
CA ASP A 142 2.28 -10.99 16.36
C ASP A 142 3.19 -10.53 15.21
N GLY A 143 3.58 -9.26 15.20
CA GLY A 143 4.45 -8.65 14.19
C GLY A 143 4.96 -7.27 14.65
N ILE A 144 6.01 -6.80 14.00
CA ILE A 144 6.54 -5.44 14.16
C ILE A 144 6.37 -4.68 12.85
N SER A 145 5.83 -3.47 12.91
CA SER A 145 5.66 -2.61 11.73
C SER A 145 6.55 -1.37 11.69
N ILE A 146 6.80 -0.88 10.47
CA ILE A 146 7.69 0.26 10.16
C ILE A 146 7.17 1.07 8.97
N HIS A 147 7.42 2.39 9.00
CA HIS A 147 7.13 3.38 7.98
C HIS A 147 8.46 3.99 7.45
N PRO A 148 9.12 3.35 6.46
CA PRO A 148 10.38 3.83 5.90
C PRO A 148 10.13 4.91 4.83
N TYR A 149 10.02 6.16 5.24
CA TYR A 149 9.79 7.30 4.35
C TYR A 149 11.09 7.97 3.89
N ASN A 150 11.03 8.51 2.68
CA ASN A 150 12.10 9.29 2.07
C ASN A 150 13.43 8.54 1.91
N LEU A 151 13.35 7.22 1.72
CA LEU A 151 14.48 6.33 1.43
C LEU A 151 14.36 5.77 0.00
N PRO A 152 15.47 5.69 -0.77
CA PRO A 152 15.49 4.89 -1.99
C PRO A 152 15.35 3.40 -1.67
N PRO A 153 14.93 2.55 -2.63
CA PRO A 153 14.63 1.14 -2.39
C PRO A 153 15.75 0.36 -1.67
N GLU A 154 17.01 0.56 -2.06
CA GLU A 154 18.15 -0.12 -1.42
C GLU A 154 18.33 0.27 0.06
N GLU A 155 18.13 1.55 0.40
CA GLU A 155 18.20 2.02 1.78
C GLU A 155 16.99 1.52 2.59
N THR A 156 15.80 1.44 2.00
CA THR A 156 14.63 0.80 2.61
C THR A 156 14.94 -0.65 3.00
N LEU A 157 15.54 -1.43 2.09
CA LEU A 157 15.92 -2.81 2.35
C LEU A 157 17.00 -2.92 3.44
N ALA A 158 18.01 -2.03 3.41
CA ALA A 158 19.02 -1.97 4.45
C ALA A 158 18.40 -1.67 5.83
N ASP A 159 17.44 -0.76 5.89
CA ASP A 159 16.74 -0.40 7.12
C ASP A 159 15.92 -1.56 7.69
N LEU A 160 15.19 -2.28 6.84
CA LEU A 160 14.46 -3.49 7.21
C LEU A 160 15.39 -4.60 7.72
N ARG A 161 16.58 -4.75 7.14
CA ARG A 161 17.59 -5.70 7.62
C ARG A 161 18.14 -5.29 8.98
N ARG A 162 18.29 -3.99 9.28
CA ARG A 162 18.65 -3.50 10.62
C ARG A 162 17.55 -3.78 11.65
N LEU A 163 16.29 -3.54 11.29
CA LEU A 163 15.15 -3.93 12.12
C LEU A 163 15.15 -5.44 12.41
N ARG A 164 15.37 -6.28 11.37
CA ARG A 164 15.44 -7.73 11.55
C ARG A 164 16.63 -8.16 12.42
N ALA A 165 17.77 -7.50 12.30
CA ALA A 165 18.92 -7.75 13.16
C ALA A 165 18.62 -7.43 14.63
N LEU A 166 17.91 -6.32 14.90
CA LEU A 166 17.44 -5.98 16.24
C LEU A 166 16.46 -7.02 16.79
N GLN A 167 15.47 -7.47 16.01
CA GLN A 167 14.59 -8.57 16.42
C GLN A 167 15.41 -9.82 16.81
N THR A 168 16.41 -10.16 16.00
CA THR A 168 17.27 -11.33 16.22
C THR A 168 18.08 -11.22 17.51
N GLU A 169 18.59 -10.03 17.85
CA GLU A 169 19.30 -9.77 19.11
C GLU A 169 18.45 -10.09 20.34
N PHE A 170 17.15 -9.78 20.26
CA PHE A 170 16.17 -10.05 21.31
C PHE A 170 15.50 -11.42 21.20
N GLY A 171 15.82 -12.21 20.17
CA GLY A 171 15.18 -13.50 19.91
C GLY A 171 13.71 -13.38 19.47
N ASP A 172 13.26 -12.19 19.04
CA ASP A 172 11.96 -12.01 18.42
C ASP A 172 11.99 -12.58 16.99
N THR A 173 11.02 -13.44 16.70
CA THR A 173 10.87 -14.10 15.39
C THR A 173 9.63 -13.61 14.64
N SER A 174 8.87 -12.69 15.23
CA SER A 174 7.68 -12.09 14.61
C SER A 174 8.00 -11.48 13.24
N GLY A 175 7.04 -11.55 12.34
CA GLY A 175 7.20 -11.02 10.99
C GLY A 175 7.21 -9.50 10.96
N VAL A 176 7.86 -8.93 9.93
CA VAL A 176 7.92 -7.48 9.74
C VAL A 176 6.82 -7.03 8.79
N TRP A 177 6.14 -5.95 9.13
CA TRP A 177 5.13 -5.33 8.27
C TRP A 177 5.62 -3.95 7.86
N VAL A 178 5.55 -3.64 6.58
CA VAL A 178 5.74 -2.27 6.09
C VAL A 178 4.33 -1.68 5.97
N THR A 179 3.82 -1.07 7.03
CA THR A 179 2.43 -0.57 7.09
C THR A 179 2.23 0.76 6.41
N GLU A 180 3.31 1.49 6.14
CA GLU A 180 3.31 2.63 5.23
C GLU A 180 4.60 2.71 4.41
N ILE A 181 4.48 2.76 3.09
CA ILE A 181 5.57 3.12 2.18
C ILE A 181 4.99 3.86 0.97
N GLY A 182 5.65 4.91 0.52
CA GLY A 182 5.13 5.70 -0.59
C GLY A 182 6.17 6.62 -1.21
N TYR A 183 5.77 7.25 -2.30
CA TYR A 183 6.54 8.28 -2.99
C TYR A 183 5.57 9.35 -3.48
N PRO A 184 5.72 10.63 -3.08
CA PRO A 184 4.81 11.69 -3.52
C PRO A 184 5.04 12.02 -4.99
N ALA A 185 3.99 12.38 -5.72
CA ALA A 185 4.10 12.80 -7.11
C ALA A 185 3.13 13.91 -7.47
N ALA A 186 3.65 15.12 -7.70
CA ALA A 186 2.85 16.28 -8.06
C ALA A 186 2.03 16.03 -9.34
N PRO A 187 0.73 16.41 -9.33
CA PRO A 187 -0.15 16.25 -10.48
C PRO A 187 0.25 17.23 -11.60
N PRO A 188 -0.14 16.93 -12.85
CA PRO A 188 0.01 17.87 -13.96
C PRO A 188 -0.93 19.07 -13.79
N GLU A 189 -0.62 20.17 -14.45
CA GLU A 189 -1.54 21.30 -14.54
C GLU A 189 -2.85 20.89 -15.21
N TRP A 190 -3.96 21.48 -14.76
CA TRP A 190 -5.28 21.17 -15.31
C TRP A 190 -5.37 21.58 -16.78
N SER A 191 -5.69 20.62 -17.64
CA SER A 191 -5.98 20.87 -19.05
C SER A 191 -7.49 21.00 -19.28
N VAL A 192 -7.89 22.05 -19.99
CA VAL A 192 -9.28 22.27 -20.43
C VAL A 192 -9.83 21.11 -21.29
N SER A 193 -8.95 20.31 -21.88
CA SER A 193 -9.29 19.15 -22.70
C SER A 193 -9.53 17.87 -21.87
N GLY A 194 -9.28 17.90 -20.56
CA GLY A 194 -9.43 16.73 -19.67
C GLY A 194 -8.39 15.62 -19.88
N ILE A 195 -7.42 15.84 -20.78
CA ILE A 195 -6.26 14.98 -21.00
C ILE A 195 -5.11 15.53 -20.17
N MET A 196 -4.61 14.70 -19.26
CA MET A 196 -3.55 15.06 -18.33
C MET A 196 -2.48 13.96 -18.39
N ASP A 197 -1.49 14.17 -19.26
CA ASP A 197 -0.32 13.29 -19.34
C ASP A 197 0.34 13.16 -17.96
N PRO A 198 0.95 12.00 -17.66
CA PRO A 198 1.63 11.83 -16.40
C PRO A 198 2.83 12.79 -16.29
N THR A 199 3.03 13.38 -15.10
CA THR A 199 4.22 14.18 -14.85
C THR A 199 5.45 13.28 -14.71
N GLN A 200 6.65 13.87 -14.82
CA GLN A 200 7.90 13.15 -14.53
C GLN A 200 7.91 12.58 -13.10
N GLN A 201 7.28 13.26 -12.13
CA GLN A 201 7.19 12.76 -10.76
C GLN A 201 6.24 11.56 -10.64
N GLU A 202 5.12 11.54 -11.38
CA GLU A 202 4.23 10.37 -11.41
C GLU A 202 4.86 9.16 -12.09
N ILE A 203 5.76 9.39 -13.05
CA ILE A 203 6.61 8.34 -13.62
C ILE A 203 7.59 7.82 -12.55
N GLN A 204 8.28 8.70 -11.82
CA GLN A 204 9.19 8.33 -10.73
C GLN A 204 8.49 7.56 -9.61
N GLN A 205 7.28 7.96 -9.22
CA GLN A 205 6.46 7.22 -8.25
C GLN A 205 6.17 5.80 -8.74
N ALA A 206 5.84 5.62 -10.02
CA ALA A 206 5.59 4.31 -10.60
C ALA A 206 6.85 3.43 -10.67
N GLU A 207 8.00 4.02 -11.00
CA GLU A 207 9.30 3.35 -10.99
C GLU A 207 9.69 2.91 -9.58
N PHE A 208 9.58 3.82 -8.60
CA PHE A 208 9.83 3.52 -7.20
C PHE A 208 8.93 2.38 -6.70
N LEU A 209 7.62 2.44 -6.96
CA LEU A 209 6.69 1.39 -6.56
C LEU A 209 7.10 0.04 -7.16
N ARG A 210 7.43 0.00 -8.45
CA ARG A 210 7.87 -1.24 -9.12
C ARG A 210 9.10 -1.81 -8.46
N GLU A 211 10.12 -0.97 -8.29
CA GLU A 211 11.41 -1.38 -7.77
C GLU A 211 11.28 -1.87 -6.32
N VAL A 212 10.68 -1.06 -5.45
CA VAL A 212 10.61 -1.38 -4.02
C VAL A 212 9.77 -2.62 -3.75
N TYR A 213 8.61 -2.79 -4.40
CA TYR A 213 7.79 -3.99 -4.20
C TYR A 213 8.47 -5.27 -4.74
N THR A 214 9.15 -5.17 -5.88
CA THR A 214 9.90 -6.31 -6.45
C THR A 214 11.02 -6.73 -5.50
N LYS A 215 11.80 -5.75 -5.01
CA LYS A 215 12.90 -5.97 -4.07
C LYS A 215 12.43 -6.51 -2.73
N LEU A 216 11.35 -5.96 -2.16
CA LEU A 216 10.79 -6.46 -0.91
C LEU A 216 10.33 -7.91 -1.03
N ARG A 217 9.67 -8.26 -2.14
CA ARG A 217 9.23 -9.64 -2.42
C ARG A 217 10.42 -10.60 -2.55
N ASP A 218 11.46 -10.20 -3.27
CA ASP A 218 12.54 -11.11 -3.68
C ASP A 218 13.70 -11.17 -2.66
N GLU A 219 13.93 -10.10 -1.90
CA GLU A 219 15.14 -9.94 -1.07
C GLU A 219 14.88 -9.83 0.44
N THR A 220 13.62 -9.72 0.88
CA THR A 220 13.26 -9.61 2.31
C THR A 220 12.21 -10.66 2.72
N PRO A 221 12.57 -11.96 2.82
CA PRO A 221 11.61 -13.03 3.12
C PRO A 221 11.02 -12.98 4.54
N PHE A 222 11.50 -12.08 5.39
CA PHE A 222 10.99 -11.81 6.74
C PHE A 222 9.94 -10.70 6.78
N VAL A 223 9.65 -10.04 5.64
CA VAL A 223 8.58 -9.05 5.50
C VAL A 223 7.31 -9.78 5.07
N ASP A 224 6.31 -9.79 5.93
CA ASP A 224 5.05 -10.51 5.72
C ASP A 224 4.06 -9.70 4.87
N ARG A 225 4.04 -8.37 5.07
CA ARG A 225 3.03 -7.49 4.48
C ARG A 225 3.62 -6.13 4.15
N VAL A 226 3.16 -5.57 3.03
CA VAL A 226 3.55 -4.23 2.55
C VAL A 226 2.28 -3.48 2.17
N PHE A 227 2.17 -2.23 2.66
CA PHE A 227 1.03 -1.36 2.43
C PHE A 227 1.52 -0.06 1.82
N TRP A 228 1.07 0.21 0.59
CA TRP A 228 1.34 1.48 -0.07
C TRP A 228 0.54 2.59 0.61
N PHE A 229 1.22 3.66 1.00
CA PHE A 229 0.59 4.92 1.36
C PHE A 229 0.55 5.80 0.10
N LYS A 230 -0.59 5.89 -0.59
CA LYS A 230 -1.94 5.36 -0.29
C LYS A 230 -2.77 5.15 -1.58
N TYR A 231 -4.04 4.71 -1.48
CA TYR A 231 -4.86 4.47 -2.68
C TYR A 231 -5.14 5.77 -3.45
N GLU A 232 -5.75 6.77 -2.82
CA GLU A 232 -6.10 8.06 -3.41
C GLU A 232 -5.32 9.25 -2.82
N ASP A 233 -5.08 10.26 -3.66
CA ASP A 233 -4.57 11.57 -3.25
C ASP A 233 -5.48 12.21 -2.17
N PHE A 234 -4.95 13.14 -1.37
CA PHE A 234 -5.79 13.97 -0.51
C PHE A 234 -6.44 15.11 -1.30
N GLY A 235 -7.59 15.56 -0.83
CA GLY A 235 -8.39 16.60 -1.49
C GLY A 235 -8.07 18.03 -1.05
N ASP A 236 -7.15 18.23 -0.12
CA ASP A 236 -6.65 19.52 0.32
C ASP A 236 -5.21 19.70 -0.17
N GLY A 237 -4.93 20.82 -0.86
CA GLY A 237 -3.64 21.13 -1.51
C GLY A 237 -2.47 21.41 -0.55
N HIS A 238 -2.37 20.66 0.56
CA HIS A 238 -1.21 20.64 1.44
C HIS A 238 -0.10 19.76 0.86
N ASP A 239 1.11 19.82 1.44
CA ASP A 239 2.31 19.12 0.95
C ASP A 239 2.15 17.58 0.88
N TYR A 240 1.15 17.03 1.55
CA TYR A 240 0.80 15.61 1.55
C TYR A 240 -0.27 15.23 0.54
N ALA A 241 -0.71 16.13 -0.34
CA ALA A 241 -1.85 15.87 -1.22
C ALA A 241 -1.62 14.72 -2.21
N ASN A 242 -0.39 14.44 -2.60
CA ASN A 242 -0.10 13.77 -3.87
C ASN A 242 0.52 12.37 -3.76
N TRP A 243 0.15 11.60 -2.74
CA TRP A 243 0.72 10.26 -2.43
C TRP A 243 -0.09 9.08 -2.99
N GLY A 244 -1.28 9.35 -3.53
CA GLY A 244 -2.19 8.34 -4.05
C GLY A 244 -1.68 7.66 -5.31
N LEU A 245 -2.16 6.43 -5.56
CA LEU A 245 -2.11 5.75 -6.86
C LEU A 245 -3.14 6.33 -7.85
N VAL A 246 -4.18 6.99 -7.34
CA VAL A 246 -5.20 7.67 -8.15
C VAL A 246 -5.38 9.12 -7.69
N ARG A 247 -5.67 10.01 -8.65
CA ARG A 247 -6.05 11.39 -8.37
C ARG A 247 -7.51 11.45 -7.94
N LEU A 248 -7.92 12.55 -7.31
CA LEU A 248 -9.33 12.86 -7.07
C LEU A 248 -9.78 13.89 -8.11
N ARG A 249 -10.83 13.58 -8.89
CA ARG A 249 -11.30 14.45 -9.99
C ARG A 249 -11.78 15.82 -9.49
N ASP A 250 -12.30 15.85 -8.27
CA ASP A 250 -12.92 17.02 -7.62
C ASP A 250 -12.02 17.64 -6.53
N SER A 251 -10.70 17.39 -6.60
CA SER A 251 -9.70 17.65 -5.54
C SER A 251 -9.45 19.11 -5.17
N ALA A 252 -10.30 20.05 -5.58
CA ALA A 252 -10.24 21.40 -5.07
C ALA A 252 -11.04 21.61 -3.77
N PHE A 253 -12.02 20.75 -3.41
CA PHE A 253 -12.98 21.16 -2.38
C PHE A 253 -13.52 20.14 -1.36
N ARG A 254 -13.18 18.84 -1.37
CA ARG A 254 -13.47 17.95 -0.24
C ARG A 254 -12.94 16.52 -0.41
N TYR A 255 -12.24 15.99 0.61
CA TYR A 255 -12.20 14.56 0.87
C TYR A 255 -13.60 14.14 1.35
N GLY A 256 -14.37 13.47 0.51
CA GLY A 256 -15.71 13.00 0.83
C GLY A 256 -15.93 11.62 0.24
N ARG A 257 -16.83 10.83 0.84
CA ARG A 257 -17.24 9.50 0.34
C ARG A 257 -17.70 9.52 -1.12
N GLU A 258 -18.05 10.70 -1.64
CA GLU A 258 -18.53 10.94 -2.99
C GLU A 258 -17.43 11.38 -3.98
N ALA A 259 -16.19 11.58 -3.54
CA ALA A 259 -15.09 11.96 -4.42
C ALA A 259 -14.80 10.84 -5.42
N THR A 260 -14.69 11.19 -6.71
CA THR A 260 -14.41 10.20 -7.76
C THR A 260 -12.90 9.97 -7.89
N PRO A 261 -12.38 8.75 -7.61
CA PRO A 261 -10.96 8.43 -7.75
C PRO A 261 -10.62 8.26 -9.23
N TRP A 262 -10.28 9.36 -9.88
CA TRP A 262 -9.97 9.47 -11.30
C TRP A 262 -9.19 10.76 -11.60
N PRO A 263 -8.19 10.74 -12.49
CA PRO A 263 -7.66 9.58 -13.22
C PRO A 263 -6.69 8.71 -12.41
N ARG A 264 -6.46 7.49 -12.90
CA ARG A 264 -5.42 6.57 -12.39
C ARG A 264 -4.04 7.10 -12.78
N LYS A 265 -3.08 7.11 -11.85
CA LYS A 265 -1.68 7.43 -12.15
C LYS A 265 -0.97 6.21 -12.74
N PRO A 266 0.20 6.38 -13.41
CA PRO A 266 1.01 5.25 -13.85
C PRO A 266 1.32 4.24 -12.73
N ALA A 267 1.53 4.71 -11.49
CA ALA A 267 1.78 3.85 -10.33
C ALA A 267 0.63 2.87 -10.05
N TYR A 268 -0.62 3.24 -10.34
CA TYR A 268 -1.76 2.32 -10.21
C TYR A 268 -1.64 1.14 -11.17
N MET A 269 -1.21 1.38 -12.40
CA MET A 269 -0.99 0.30 -13.38
C MET A 269 0.13 -0.63 -12.94
N VAL A 270 1.21 -0.06 -12.38
CA VAL A 270 2.29 -0.87 -11.78
C VAL A 270 1.76 -1.72 -10.63
N TYR A 271 1.01 -1.14 -9.70
CA TYR A 271 0.40 -1.87 -8.60
C TYR A 271 -0.47 -3.03 -9.09
N GLN A 272 -1.34 -2.79 -10.09
CA GLN A 272 -2.15 -3.86 -10.71
C GLN A 272 -1.28 -4.96 -11.32
N SER A 273 -0.21 -4.59 -12.02
CA SER A 273 0.72 -5.55 -12.65
C SER A 273 1.45 -6.44 -11.64
N LEU A 274 1.74 -5.91 -10.45
CA LEU A 274 2.39 -6.66 -9.37
C LEU A 274 1.39 -7.53 -8.61
N ALA A 275 0.18 -7.02 -8.37
CA ALA A 275 -0.83 -7.70 -7.58
C ALA A 275 -1.50 -8.86 -8.34
N ARG A 276 -1.68 -8.71 -9.66
CA ARG A 276 -2.34 -9.69 -10.54
C ARG A 276 -1.67 -9.75 -11.91
N PRO A 277 -0.41 -10.20 -11.98
CA PRO A 277 0.32 -10.27 -13.25
C PRO A 277 -0.41 -11.12 -14.30
N GLU A 278 -1.16 -12.14 -13.88
CA GLU A 278 -1.97 -13.01 -14.72
C GLU A 278 -3.19 -12.31 -15.37
N MET A 279 -3.62 -11.16 -14.84
CA MET A 279 -4.74 -10.39 -15.38
C MET A 279 -4.29 -9.34 -16.41
N LEU A 280 -2.99 -9.19 -16.64
CA LEU A 280 -2.48 -8.24 -17.63
C LEU A 280 -2.85 -8.70 -19.05
N PRO A 281 -3.15 -7.78 -19.98
CA PRO A 281 -3.35 -8.14 -21.38
C PRO A 281 -2.16 -8.89 -21.98
N THR A 282 -0.94 -8.63 -21.50
CA THR A 282 0.30 -9.30 -21.91
C THR A 282 0.51 -10.68 -21.29
N ALA A 283 -0.33 -11.12 -20.34
CA ALA A 283 -0.19 -12.43 -19.74
C ALA A 283 -0.68 -13.51 -20.71
N PRO A 284 0.05 -14.64 -20.86
CA PRO A 284 -0.41 -15.74 -21.70
C PRO A 284 -1.69 -16.34 -21.11
N VAL A 285 -2.63 -16.68 -21.98
CA VAL A 285 -3.89 -17.35 -21.62
C VAL A 285 -3.83 -18.83 -22.01
N PRO A 286 -4.55 -19.72 -21.30
CA PRO A 286 -4.65 -21.11 -21.73
C PRO A 286 -5.37 -21.22 -23.09
N PRO A 287 -5.06 -22.27 -23.88
CA PRO A 287 -5.77 -22.52 -25.13
C PRO A 287 -7.29 -22.65 -24.87
N PRO A 288 -8.15 -21.98 -25.64
CA PRO A 288 -9.60 -22.07 -25.44
C PRO A 288 -10.09 -23.51 -25.68
N PRO A 289 -10.87 -24.10 -24.76
CA PRO A 289 -11.29 -25.50 -24.85
C PRO A 289 -12.16 -25.80 -26.08
N ASP A 290 -12.97 -24.83 -26.52
CA ASP A 290 -13.82 -24.91 -27.71
C ASP A 290 -13.56 -23.71 -28.64
N ALA A 291 -12.37 -23.63 -29.21
CA ALA A 291 -12.07 -22.63 -30.24
C ALA A 291 -12.90 -22.91 -31.50
N GLY A 292 -14.10 -22.32 -31.59
CA GLY A 292 -14.86 -22.27 -32.84
C GLY A 292 -14.08 -21.53 -33.94
N SER A 293 -14.62 -21.47 -35.16
CA SER A 293 -13.93 -20.89 -36.33
C SER A 293 -13.58 -19.40 -36.21
N ASP A 294 -14.03 -18.72 -35.15
CA ASP A 294 -13.83 -17.29 -34.91
C ASP A 294 -12.77 -16.99 -33.84
N VAL A 295 -11.98 -17.99 -33.46
CA VAL A 295 -10.94 -17.89 -32.45
C VAL A 295 -9.70 -18.66 -32.92
N TRP A 296 -8.54 -18.02 -32.90
CA TRP A 296 -7.26 -18.67 -33.15
C TRP A 296 -6.33 -18.42 -31.95
N TYR A 297 -5.90 -19.51 -31.30
CA TYR A 297 -4.86 -19.49 -30.28
C TYR A 297 -3.46 -19.68 -30.87
N PHE A 298 -2.52 -18.82 -30.48
CA PHE A 298 -1.11 -18.84 -30.91
C PHE A 298 -0.22 -19.38 -29.79
N PRO A 299 0.21 -20.65 -29.84
CA PRO A 299 1.05 -21.24 -28.79
C PRO A 299 2.41 -20.56 -28.66
N GLU A 300 2.89 -19.88 -29.70
CA GLU A 300 4.16 -19.15 -29.72
C GLU A 300 4.18 -17.98 -28.73
N THR A 301 3.03 -17.36 -28.51
CA THR A 301 2.90 -16.20 -27.61
C THR A 301 1.90 -16.40 -26.48
N GLY A 302 1.12 -17.48 -26.51
CA GLY A 302 0.10 -17.78 -25.52
C GLY A 302 -1.11 -16.86 -25.63
N HIS A 303 -1.43 -16.33 -26.81
CA HIS A 303 -2.50 -15.35 -26.99
C HIS A 303 -3.54 -15.76 -28.03
N THR A 304 -4.73 -15.16 -27.94
CA THR A 304 -5.83 -15.42 -28.88
C THR A 304 -6.12 -14.24 -29.81
N LEU A 305 -6.46 -14.55 -31.05
CA LEU A 305 -7.17 -13.64 -31.96
C LEU A 305 -8.60 -14.09 -32.10
N ARG A 306 -9.52 -13.12 -32.11
CA ARG A 306 -10.95 -13.39 -32.19
C ARG A 306 -11.68 -12.36 -33.05
N GLY A 307 -12.80 -12.77 -33.63
CA GLY A 307 -13.78 -11.86 -34.22
C GLY A 307 -13.18 -10.91 -35.29
N PRO A 308 -13.51 -9.60 -35.24
CA PRO A 308 -13.03 -8.62 -36.22
C PRO A 308 -11.50 -8.57 -36.36
N PHE A 309 -10.75 -8.72 -35.27
CA PHE A 309 -9.28 -8.69 -35.32
C PHE A 309 -8.70 -9.93 -35.99
N LEU A 310 -9.26 -11.11 -35.75
CA LEU A 310 -8.85 -12.33 -36.45
C LEU A 310 -9.10 -12.20 -37.96
N ARG A 311 -10.30 -11.74 -38.35
CA ARG A 311 -10.68 -11.56 -39.76
C ARG A 311 -9.76 -10.56 -40.45
N TYR A 312 -9.54 -9.40 -39.83
CA TYR A 312 -8.64 -8.39 -40.37
C TYR A 312 -7.22 -8.92 -40.52
N TRP A 313 -6.69 -9.63 -39.53
CA TRP A 313 -5.36 -10.24 -39.59
C TRP A 313 -5.24 -11.22 -40.77
N LEU A 314 -6.24 -12.09 -40.97
CA LEU A 314 -6.28 -13.05 -42.08
C LEU A 314 -6.33 -12.35 -43.45
N ASP A 315 -7.16 -11.32 -43.57
CA ASP A 315 -7.43 -10.66 -44.85
C ASP A 315 -6.32 -9.68 -45.28
N HIS A 316 -5.47 -9.22 -44.36
CA HIS A 316 -4.50 -8.13 -44.60
C HIS A 316 -3.02 -8.56 -44.45
N GLY A 317 -2.72 -9.85 -44.64
CA GLY A 317 -1.33 -10.36 -44.74
C GLY A 317 -0.80 -11.09 -43.50
N GLY A 318 -1.59 -11.16 -42.44
CA GLY A 318 -1.38 -12.01 -41.27
C GLY A 318 0.03 -11.93 -40.68
N LEU A 319 0.63 -13.10 -40.48
CA LEU A 319 1.91 -13.25 -39.77
C LEU A 319 3.03 -12.42 -40.40
N ALA A 320 3.10 -12.37 -41.73
CA ALA A 320 4.17 -11.68 -42.44
C ALA A 320 4.15 -10.16 -42.19
N LEU A 321 2.97 -9.57 -42.05
CA LEU A 321 2.82 -8.12 -41.87
C LEU A 321 2.73 -7.72 -40.40
N PHE A 322 1.91 -8.42 -39.62
CA PHE A 322 1.56 -8.00 -38.26
C PHE A 322 2.30 -8.79 -37.18
N GLY A 323 2.68 -10.04 -37.48
CA GLY A 323 3.23 -10.95 -36.50
C GLY A 323 2.21 -11.64 -35.61
N TYR A 324 2.74 -12.27 -34.57
CA TYR A 324 1.94 -12.88 -33.52
C TYR A 324 1.29 -11.83 -32.61
N PRO A 325 0.11 -12.11 -32.04
CA PRO A 325 -0.46 -11.29 -30.97
C PRO A 325 0.47 -11.28 -29.74
N LYS A 326 0.60 -10.12 -29.10
CA LYS A 326 1.39 -9.88 -27.88
C LYS A 326 0.55 -9.52 -26.67
N THR A 327 -0.76 -9.35 -26.88
CA THR A 327 -1.74 -9.16 -25.82
C THR A 327 -3.03 -9.89 -26.15
N GLU A 328 -3.88 -10.12 -25.16
CA GLU A 328 -5.33 -10.22 -25.37
C GLU A 328 -5.93 -8.83 -25.71
N VAL A 329 -7.20 -8.80 -26.12
CA VAL A 329 -7.93 -7.56 -26.36
C VAL A 329 -8.19 -6.82 -25.04
N PHE A 330 -7.90 -5.52 -25.00
CA PHE A 330 -8.19 -4.64 -23.87
C PHE A 330 -8.69 -3.27 -24.35
N PHE A 331 -9.12 -2.40 -23.42
CA PHE A 331 -9.70 -1.10 -23.77
C PHE A 331 -8.74 0.05 -23.49
N VAL A 332 -8.55 0.91 -24.49
CA VAL A 332 -7.82 2.19 -24.39
C VAL A 332 -8.78 3.30 -24.81
N ALA A 333 -9.01 4.28 -23.92
CA ALA A 333 -9.95 5.38 -24.16
C ALA A 333 -11.34 4.93 -24.69
N GLY A 334 -11.84 3.79 -24.19
CA GLY A 334 -13.13 3.21 -24.60
C GLY A 334 -13.11 2.41 -25.91
N ARG A 335 -11.95 2.28 -26.57
CA ARG A 335 -11.78 1.47 -27.80
C ARG A 335 -11.13 0.13 -27.49
N ALA A 336 -11.61 -0.94 -28.13
CA ALA A 336 -10.94 -2.23 -28.05
C ALA A 336 -9.66 -2.21 -28.89
N VAL A 337 -8.56 -2.66 -28.30
CA VAL A 337 -7.20 -2.62 -28.84
C VAL A 337 -6.52 -3.96 -28.61
N GLN A 338 -5.69 -4.38 -29.57
CA GLN A 338 -4.79 -5.51 -29.42
C GLN A 338 -3.44 -5.20 -30.04
N TYR A 339 -2.37 -5.54 -29.33
CA TYR A 339 -1.00 -5.37 -29.82
C TYR A 339 -0.48 -6.67 -30.41
N PHE A 340 0.28 -6.52 -31.49
CA PHE A 340 1.00 -7.57 -32.21
C PHE A 340 2.49 -7.21 -32.23
N GLU A 341 3.33 -8.13 -32.66
CA GLU A 341 4.78 -7.89 -32.79
C GLU A 341 5.12 -6.67 -33.67
N ARG A 342 4.28 -6.37 -34.67
CA ARG A 342 4.55 -5.33 -35.68
C ARG A 342 3.41 -4.34 -35.90
N ALA A 343 2.31 -4.45 -35.14
CA ALA A 343 1.14 -3.59 -35.32
C ALA A 343 0.30 -3.44 -34.05
N ARG A 344 -0.50 -2.36 -33.99
CA ARG A 344 -1.61 -2.20 -33.04
C ARG A 344 -2.90 -2.18 -33.83
N PHE A 345 -3.85 -3.04 -33.49
CA PHE A 345 -5.20 -2.99 -34.07
C PHE A 345 -6.14 -2.24 -33.15
N GLU A 346 -7.03 -1.45 -33.74
CA GLU A 346 -8.09 -0.70 -33.06
C GLU A 346 -9.43 -1.05 -33.68
N TYR A 347 -10.41 -1.34 -32.83
CA TYR A 347 -11.78 -1.60 -33.26
C TYR A 347 -12.61 -0.32 -33.26
N TRP A 348 -13.26 -0.04 -34.38
CA TRP A 348 -14.11 1.13 -34.60
C TRP A 348 -15.55 0.68 -34.86
N PRO A 349 -16.39 0.57 -33.81
CA PRO A 349 -17.76 0.06 -33.94
C PRO A 349 -18.64 0.87 -34.89
N GLU A 350 -18.38 2.17 -35.04
CA GLU A 350 -19.08 3.05 -35.99
C GLU A 350 -18.87 2.67 -37.45
N PHE A 351 -17.81 1.91 -37.76
CA PHE A 351 -17.47 1.45 -39.10
C PHE A 351 -17.77 -0.04 -39.32
N ARG A 352 -18.59 -0.65 -38.44
CA ARG A 352 -18.94 -2.07 -38.51
C ARG A 352 -19.41 -2.49 -39.90
N GLY A 353 -18.81 -3.57 -40.42
CA GLY A 353 -19.12 -4.10 -41.75
C GLY A 353 -18.44 -3.37 -42.91
N THR A 354 -17.57 -2.39 -42.64
CA THR A 354 -16.76 -1.71 -43.66
C THR A 354 -15.27 -2.09 -43.53
N PRO A 355 -14.44 -1.82 -44.55
CA PRO A 355 -12.98 -2.01 -44.44
C PRO A 355 -12.30 -1.19 -43.32
N TYR A 356 -13.00 -0.21 -42.75
CA TYR A 356 -12.49 0.66 -41.68
C TYR A 356 -12.91 0.21 -40.28
N GLU A 357 -13.60 -0.93 -40.15
CA GLU A 357 -14.01 -1.52 -38.87
C GLU A 357 -12.82 -1.84 -37.96
N VAL A 358 -11.68 -2.22 -38.56
CA VAL A 358 -10.40 -2.40 -37.87
C VAL A 358 -9.37 -1.51 -38.54
N GLN A 359 -8.63 -0.74 -37.73
CA GLN A 359 -7.60 0.18 -38.21
C GLN A 359 -6.28 -0.06 -37.48
N LEU A 360 -5.18 0.29 -38.14
CA LEU A 360 -3.87 0.26 -37.54
C LEU A 360 -3.64 1.54 -36.72
N GLY A 361 -3.36 1.37 -35.44
CA GLY A 361 -2.92 2.46 -34.56
C GLY A 361 -1.41 2.72 -34.70
N LEU A 362 -0.99 3.95 -34.39
CA LEU A 362 0.43 4.29 -34.36
C LEU A 362 1.13 3.57 -33.20
N LEU A 363 2.22 2.87 -33.53
CA LEU A 363 3.14 2.32 -32.53
C LEU A 363 4.03 3.44 -31.99
N GLY A 364 4.18 3.50 -30.66
CA GLY A 364 5.01 4.52 -29.99
C GLY A 364 4.31 5.85 -29.68
N TRP A 365 3.02 5.99 -30.03
CA TRP A 365 2.17 7.11 -29.58
C TRP A 365 1.11 6.60 -28.60
N TYR A 366 1.15 7.13 -27.38
CA TYR A 366 0.06 7.00 -26.41
C TYR A 366 -0.97 8.10 -26.71
N VAL A 367 -2.27 7.76 -26.69
CA VAL A 367 -3.40 8.70 -26.77
C VAL A 367 -4.19 8.60 -25.48
#